data_AF-A0A511MJE0-F1
#
_entry.id   AF-A0A511MJE0-F1
#
_cell.length_a   1.000
_cell.length_b   1.000
_cell.length_c   1.000
_cell.angle_alpha   90.00
_cell.angle_beta   90.00
_cell.angle_gamma   90.00
#
_symmetry.space_group_name_H-M   'P 1'
#
loop_
_entity.id
_entity.type
_entity.pdbx_description
1 polymer ?
#
loop_
_entity_poly.entity_id
_entity_poly.type
_entity_poly.pdbx_seq_one_letter_code
_entity_poly.pdbx_strand_id
1 'polypeptide(L)'
;MENSRVAPKSKVDTVANLAKRRGLVYPSGEIYGGTKSAWDYGPLGVELKENIKRQWWRSMVTSREDIVGLDSSVILPRQVWVASGHVGVFNDPLVECLNCHHRFRQDHLQEAYALKHKIDDPDTVSMELLACQNCGTVGKWTEPRDFNMMLKTYLGPIESEDGMHYLRPETAQGIFVNFANVMTTARKKPPFGIAQIGKSFRNEITPGNFIFRTREFEQMEMEFFVKPGEDAEWHKYWIETRFSWYTDLGINPDNLRLYEHPKEKLSHYSAGTTDIEYRFGFQGNEWGELEGVANRTDFDLKTHSEHSGTELSFFDQTTNERYIPYVIEPAAGLTRSLMAFLVDAYAEDEAPNAKGGVDTRTVLRLDRRLAPVKAAVLPLSRNADLTPKAKDLAAQLRRNWNVEFDDAGAIGRRYRRQDEIGTPFCITVDFDTLDDQAVTIRERDSMAQERIALDKVEGYLAQHLLGS
;
A
#
# COMPACT_ATOMS: atom_id res chain seq x y z
N MET A 1 -7.73 29.27 -33.75
CA MET A 1 -8.11 28.05 -33.01
C MET A 1 -6.84 27.48 -32.43
N GLU A 2 -6.58 27.81 -31.17
CA GLU A 2 -5.36 27.42 -30.45
C GLU A 2 -5.36 25.92 -30.19
N ASN A 3 -4.28 25.26 -30.60
CA ASN A 3 -3.92 23.91 -30.19
C ASN A 3 -3.83 23.88 -28.66
N SER A 4 -4.79 23.26 -27.98
CA SER A 4 -4.63 22.90 -26.58
C SER A 4 -3.46 21.92 -26.49
N ARG A 5 -2.31 22.39 -25.99
CA ARG A 5 -1.20 21.53 -25.61
C ARG A 5 -1.69 20.62 -24.49
N VAL A 6 -2.04 19.38 -24.83
CA VAL A 6 -2.24 18.32 -23.84
C VAL A 6 -0.93 18.20 -23.07
N ALA A 7 -0.95 18.49 -21.77
CA ALA A 7 0.21 18.30 -20.91
C ALA A 7 0.69 16.84 -21.02
N PRO A 8 2.01 16.57 -20.99
CA PRO A 8 2.50 15.20 -20.98
C PRO A 8 1.89 14.46 -19.78
N LYS A 9 1.25 13.31 -20.04
CA LYS A 9 0.63 12.50 -18.99
C LYS A 9 1.72 12.03 -18.02
N SER A 10 1.51 12.21 -16.71
CA SER A 10 2.45 11.70 -15.71
C SER A 10 2.51 10.18 -15.76
N LYS A 11 3.61 9.56 -15.28
CA LYS A 11 3.71 8.10 -15.16
C LYS A 11 2.54 7.53 -14.34
N VAL A 12 2.14 8.24 -13.30
CA VAL A 12 0.97 7.94 -12.45
C VAL A 12 -0.33 7.93 -13.26
N ASP A 13 -0.58 8.92 -14.12
CA ASP A 13 -1.79 8.96 -14.95
C ASP A 13 -1.84 7.79 -15.95
N THR A 14 -0.69 7.46 -16.53
CA THR A 14 -0.56 6.32 -17.45
C THR A 14 -0.88 5.01 -16.73
N VAL A 15 -0.33 4.81 -15.53
CA VAL A 15 -0.60 3.63 -14.69
C VAL A 15 -2.05 3.59 -14.21
N ALA A 16 -2.65 4.72 -13.82
CA ALA A 16 -4.06 4.79 -13.43
C ALA A 16 -4.98 4.38 -14.59
N ASN A 17 -4.68 4.82 -15.82
CA ASN A 17 -5.41 4.42 -17.01
C ASN A 17 -5.26 2.92 -17.33
N LEU A 18 -4.04 2.37 -17.19
CA LEU A 18 -3.79 0.93 -17.32
C LEU A 18 -4.59 0.14 -16.27
N ALA A 19 -4.53 0.60 -15.01
CA ALA A 19 -5.21 -0.04 -13.88
C ALA A 19 -6.72 -0.14 -14.11
N LYS A 20 -7.36 0.92 -14.59
CA LYS A 20 -8.77 0.90 -14.96
C LYS A 20 -9.05 -0.05 -16.13
N ARG A 21 -8.27 0.04 -17.21
CA ARG A 21 -8.45 -0.78 -18.43
C ARG A 21 -8.30 -2.27 -18.17
N ARG A 22 -7.39 -2.66 -17.26
CA ARG A 22 -7.08 -4.06 -16.95
C ARG A 22 -7.80 -4.63 -15.74
N GLY A 23 -8.56 -3.81 -15.02
CA GLY A 23 -9.34 -4.28 -13.87
C GLY A 23 -8.52 -4.48 -12.60
N LEU A 24 -7.55 -3.59 -12.39
CA LEU A 24 -6.85 -3.45 -11.12
C LEU A 24 -7.63 -2.53 -10.17
N VAL A 25 -8.01 -1.33 -10.60
CA VAL A 25 -8.67 -0.33 -9.75
C VAL A 25 -9.76 0.42 -10.51
N TYR A 26 -10.90 0.64 -9.86
CA TYR A 26 -12.05 1.38 -10.37
C TYR A 26 -12.44 2.51 -9.42
N PRO A 27 -13.00 3.62 -9.91
CA PRO A 27 -13.68 4.60 -9.07
C PRO A 27 -14.86 3.95 -8.33
N SER A 28 -14.92 4.12 -7.01
CA SER A 28 -16.01 3.54 -6.20
C SER A 28 -17.36 4.12 -6.60
N GLY A 29 -18.31 3.25 -6.97
CA GLY A 29 -19.65 3.66 -7.39
C GLY A 29 -19.68 4.46 -8.70
N GLU A 30 -18.80 4.12 -9.66
CA GLU A 30 -18.64 4.85 -10.94
C GLU A 30 -19.97 5.11 -11.67
N ILE A 31 -20.89 4.13 -11.69
CA ILE A 31 -22.21 4.26 -12.36
C ILE A 31 -23.13 5.31 -11.73
N TYR A 32 -22.84 5.74 -10.49
CA TYR A 32 -23.57 6.77 -9.75
C TYR A 32 -22.82 8.12 -9.72
N GLY A 33 -21.77 8.28 -10.54
CA GLY A 33 -20.94 9.49 -10.57
C GLY A 33 -19.70 9.43 -9.67
N GLY A 34 -19.50 8.32 -8.96
CA GLY A 34 -18.33 8.06 -8.14
C GLY A 34 -18.35 8.74 -6.76
N THR A 35 -17.69 8.14 -5.78
CA THR A 35 -17.37 8.78 -4.50
C THR A 35 -15.94 9.29 -4.53
N LYS A 36 -15.74 10.59 -4.29
CA LYS A 36 -14.39 11.20 -4.28
C LYS A 36 -13.49 10.50 -3.25
N SER A 37 -12.25 10.24 -3.64
CA SER A 37 -11.23 9.59 -2.78
C SER A 37 -11.66 8.22 -2.25
N ALA A 38 -12.47 7.49 -3.02
CA ALA A 38 -12.87 6.11 -2.75
C ALA A 38 -12.71 5.28 -4.03
N TRP A 39 -12.18 4.06 -3.87
CA TRP A 39 -11.78 3.20 -4.99
C TRP A 39 -12.10 1.74 -4.69
N ASP A 40 -12.52 1.02 -5.72
CA ASP A 40 -12.76 -0.42 -5.69
C ASP A 40 -11.60 -1.15 -6.38
N TYR A 41 -11.22 -2.31 -5.86
CA TYR A 41 -10.20 -3.15 -6.48
C TYR A 41 -10.88 -4.24 -7.32
N GLY A 42 -10.55 -4.28 -8.61
CA GLY A 42 -11.06 -5.30 -9.53
C GLY A 42 -10.38 -6.67 -9.33
N PRO A 43 -10.69 -7.67 -10.17
CA PRO A 43 -10.17 -9.04 -9.99
C PRO A 43 -8.65 -9.11 -9.85
N LEU A 44 -7.90 -8.39 -10.70
CA LEU A 44 -6.43 -8.36 -10.62
C LEU A 44 -5.94 -7.50 -9.46
N GLY A 45 -6.70 -6.47 -9.10
CA GLY A 45 -6.36 -5.57 -7.99
C GLY A 45 -6.45 -6.27 -6.65
N VAL A 46 -7.47 -7.08 -6.45
CA VAL A 46 -7.63 -7.92 -5.25
C VAL A 46 -6.45 -8.88 -5.13
N GLU A 47 -6.11 -9.61 -6.19
CA GLU A 47 -4.99 -10.56 -6.16
C GLU A 47 -3.64 -9.88 -5.88
N LEU A 48 -3.35 -8.73 -6.53
CA LEU A 48 -2.13 -7.97 -6.25
C LEU A 48 -2.11 -7.48 -4.79
N LYS A 49 -3.22 -6.96 -4.29
CA LYS A 49 -3.35 -6.47 -2.91
C LYS A 49 -3.17 -7.60 -1.90
N GLU A 50 -3.77 -8.76 -2.13
CA GLU A 50 -3.58 -9.96 -1.30
C GLU A 50 -2.13 -10.45 -1.33
N ASN A 51 -1.47 -10.46 -2.49
CA ASN A 51 -0.07 -10.87 -2.58
C ASN A 51 0.84 -9.93 -1.78
N ILE A 52 0.63 -8.62 -1.86
CA ILE A 52 1.40 -7.65 -1.05
C ILE A 52 1.18 -7.90 0.45
N LYS A 53 -0.07 -8.10 0.89
CA LYS A 53 -0.38 -8.44 2.29
C LYS A 53 0.31 -9.73 2.74
N ARG A 54 0.28 -10.77 1.90
CA ARG A 54 0.94 -12.05 2.19
C ARG A 54 2.45 -11.90 2.29
N GLN A 55 3.08 -11.12 1.40
CA GLN A 55 4.52 -10.86 1.47
C GLN A 55 4.90 -10.06 2.73
N TRP A 56 4.09 -9.07 3.11
CA TRP A 56 4.31 -8.32 4.33
C TRP A 56 4.11 -9.20 5.58
N TRP A 57 3.03 -9.98 5.63
CA TRP A 57 2.76 -10.89 6.74
C TRP A 57 3.83 -11.96 6.88
N ARG A 58 4.33 -12.46 5.74
CA ARG A 58 5.43 -13.42 5.72
C ARG A 58 6.71 -12.82 6.29
N SER A 59 7.09 -11.61 5.89
CA SER A 59 8.34 -10.97 6.32
C SER A 59 8.27 -10.48 7.78
N MET A 60 7.11 -9.98 8.20
CA MET A 60 6.93 -9.41 9.54
C MET A 60 6.54 -10.47 10.58
N VAL A 61 5.79 -11.52 10.20
CA VAL A 61 5.22 -12.47 11.17
C VAL A 61 5.75 -13.87 10.97
N THR A 62 5.39 -14.55 9.86
CA THR A 62 5.59 -16.02 9.80
C THR A 62 7.03 -16.47 9.58
N SER A 63 7.91 -15.58 9.13
CA SER A 63 9.35 -15.86 8.97
C SER A 63 10.18 -15.39 10.16
N ARG A 64 9.52 -14.96 11.24
CA ARG A 64 10.15 -14.44 12.45
C ARG A 64 9.62 -15.15 13.69
N GLU A 65 10.43 -15.19 14.73
CA GLU A 65 10.04 -15.77 16.01
C GLU A 65 9.60 -14.73 17.03
N ASP A 66 9.86 -13.45 16.80
CA ASP A 66 9.67 -12.35 17.74
C ASP A 66 8.38 -11.55 17.51
N ILE A 67 7.60 -11.87 16.47
CA ILE A 67 6.37 -11.14 16.13
C ILE A 67 5.17 -12.09 16.04
N VAL A 68 4.02 -11.63 16.53
CA VAL A 68 2.74 -12.35 16.44
C VAL A 68 1.66 -11.50 15.79
N GLY A 69 0.63 -12.15 15.28
CA GLY A 69 -0.49 -11.48 14.61
C GLY A 69 -1.64 -11.10 15.54
N LEU A 70 -2.33 -10.02 15.20
CA LEU A 70 -3.62 -9.61 15.78
C LEU A 70 -4.57 -9.17 14.66
N ASP A 71 -5.88 -9.33 14.89
CA ASP A 71 -6.95 -8.69 14.10
C ASP A 71 -7.97 -8.09 15.07
N SER A 72 -7.89 -6.78 15.27
CA SER A 72 -8.76 -6.02 16.16
C SER A 72 -9.94 -5.41 15.41
N SER A 73 -11.04 -5.17 16.13
CA SER A 73 -12.23 -4.52 15.58
C SER A 73 -11.94 -3.11 15.01
N VAL A 74 -12.66 -2.74 13.94
CA VAL A 74 -12.65 -1.38 13.39
C VAL A 74 -13.27 -0.36 14.35
N ILE A 75 -14.34 -0.78 15.04
CA ILE A 75 -15.06 0.05 16.00
C ILE A 75 -14.59 -0.34 17.40
N LEU A 76 -13.75 0.50 18.00
CA LEU A 76 -13.28 0.38 19.37
C LEU A 76 -14.09 1.29 20.30
N PRO A 77 -14.11 1.02 21.62
CA PRO A 77 -14.75 1.91 22.59
C PRO A 77 -14.21 3.35 22.44
N ARG A 78 -15.11 4.34 22.52
CA ARG A 78 -14.77 5.77 22.39
C ARG A 78 -13.55 6.18 23.24
N GLN A 79 -13.42 5.62 24.43
CA GLN A 79 -12.33 5.97 25.36
C GLN A 79 -10.94 5.59 24.86
N VAL A 80 -10.80 4.64 23.94
CA VAL A 80 -9.53 4.33 23.29
C VAL A 80 -9.03 5.55 22.50
N TRP A 81 -9.93 6.24 21.81
CA TRP A 81 -9.63 7.44 20.99
C TRP A 81 -9.49 8.71 21.84
N VAL A 82 -10.10 8.74 23.02
CA VAL A 82 -9.90 9.82 24.00
C VAL A 82 -8.53 9.67 24.64
N ALA A 83 -8.19 8.48 25.13
CA ALA A 83 -6.91 8.19 25.76
C ALA A 83 -5.76 8.50 24.79
N SER A 84 -5.79 7.95 23.57
CA SER A 84 -4.76 8.20 22.55
C SER A 84 -4.71 9.64 22.01
N GLY A 85 -5.58 10.54 22.48
CA GLY A 85 -5.61 11.94 22.06
C GLY A 85 -6.30 12.21 20.72
N HIS A 86 -6.66 11.18 19.94
CA HIS A 86 -7.28 11.35 18.62
C HIS A 86 -8.55 12.21 18.62
N VAL A 87 -9.37 12.14 19.67
CA VAL A 87 -10.55 13.01 19.79
C VAL A 87 -10.18 14.49 19.96
N GLY A 88 -9.09 14.79 20.65
CA GLY A 88 -8.67 16.16 20.97
C GLY A 88 -7.74 16.81 19.93
N VAL A 89 -6.79 16.05 19.39
CA VAL A 89 -5.68 16.61 18.58
C VAL A 89 -5.63 16.13 17.12
N PHE A 90 -6.48 15.20 16.69
CA PHE A 90 -6.48 14.69 15.31
C PHE A 90 -7.25 15.61 14.34
N ASN A 91 -6.80 16.85 14.26
CA ASN A 91 -7.42 17.90 13.44
C ASN A 91 -6.46 18.37 12.35
N ASP A 92 -6.97 18.54 11.13
CA ASP A 92 -6.23 19.21 10.05
C ASP A 92 -6.67 20.68 9.94
N PRO A 93 -5.74 21.63 9.69
CA PRO A 93 -6.08 23.03 9.49
C PRO A 93 -6.74 23.23 8.12
N LEU A 94 -8.03 23.54 8.14
CA LEU A 94 -8.86 23.68 6.94
C LEU A 94 -9.11 25.14 6.58
N VAL A 95 -8.86 25.48 5.31
CA VAL A 95 -9.18 26.78 4.73
C VAL A 95 -10.10 26.63 3.52
N GLU A 96 -11.02 27.58 3.34
CA GLU A 96 -11.92 27.66 2.19
C GLU A 96 -11.58 28.87 1.33
N CYS A 97 -11.49 28.68 0.02
CA CYS A 97 -11.31 29.81 -0.90
C CYS A 97 -12.58 30.65 -0.91
N LEU A 98 -12.48 31.92 -0.52
CA LEU A 98 -13.63 32.84 -0.46
C LEU A 98 -14.23 33.17 -1.85
N ASN A 99 -13.60 32.73 -2.94
CA ASN A 99 -14.08 32.96 -4.30
C ASN A 99 -14.80 31.75 -4.91
N CYS A 100 -14.24 30.53 -4.77
CA CYS A 100 -14.81 29.32 -5.38
C CYS A 100 -15.36 28.31 -4.36
N HIS A 101 -15.28 28.63 -3.07
CA HIS A 101 -15.74 27.81 -1.94
C HIS A 101 -15.15 26.40 -1.89
N HIS A 102 -14.09 26.12 -2.66
CA HIS A 102 -13.34 24.88 -2.53
C HIS A 102 -12.49 24.93 -1.27
N ARG A 103 -12.44 23.78 -0.59
CA ARG A 103 -11.73 23.60 0.68
C ARG A 103 -10.41 22.91 0.42
N PHE A 104 -9.39 23.35 1.14
CA PHE A 104 -8.03 22.87 1.01
C PHE A 104 -7.40 22.78 2.40
N ARG A 105 -6.49 21.82 2.53
CA ARG A 105 -5.59 21.76 3.67
C ARG A 105 -4.57 22.90 3.59
N GLN A 106 -4.50 23.70 4.65
CA GLN A 106 -3.64 24.88 4.70
C GLN A 106 -2.16 24.50 4.55
N ASP A 107 -1.73 23.51 5.33
CA ASP A 107 -0.35 23.03 5.37
C ASP A 107 0.13 22.55 4.00
N HIS A 108 -0.69 21.81 3.25
CA HIS A 108 -0.34 21.41 1.88
C HIS A 108 -0.17 22.60 0.92
N LEU A 109 -0.96 23.66 1.07
CA LEU A 109 -0.81 24.86 0.25
C LEU A 109 0.50 25.58 0.59
N GLN A 110 0.83 25.64 1.89
CA GLN A 110 2.07 26.22 2.40
C GLN A 110 3.30 25.43 1.96
N GLU A 111 3.28 24.10 2.08
CA GLU A 111 4.35 23.19 1.63
C GLU A 111 4.62 23.33 0.13
N ALA A 112 3.57 23.31 -0.69
CA ALA A 112 3.71 23.46 -2.14
C ALA A 112 4.34 24.81 -2.53
N TYR A 113 3.99 25.89 -1.81
CA TYR A 113 4.57 27.20 -2.03
C TYR A 113 6.02 27.27 -1.53
N ALA A 114 6.27 26.81 -0.31
CA ALA A 114 7.60 26.80 0.30
C ALA A 114 8.60 26.06 -0.57
N LEU A 115 8.21 24.91 -1.11
CA LEU A 115 9.04 24.13 -2.02
C LEU A 115 9.34 24.88 -3.32
N LYS A 116 8.33 25.52 -3.92
CA LYS A 116 8.51 26.32 -5.15
C LYS A 116 9.43 27.53 -4.93
N HIS A 117 9.38 28.12 -3.74
CA HIS A 117 10.10 29.34 -3.38
C HIS A 117 11.38 29.09 -2.57
N LYS A 118 11.73 27.81 -2.33
CA LYS A 118 12.88 27.38 -1.52
C LYS A 118 12.88 28.01 -0.12
N ILE A 119 11.73 27.98 0.53
CA ILE A 119 11.54 28.37 1.93
C ILE A 119 11.70 27.10 2.77
N ASP A 120 12.57 27.15 3.77
CA ASP A 120 12.92 25.98 4.59
C ASP A 120 11.77 25.54 5.50
N ASP A 121 11.00 26.50 6.03
CA ASP A 121 9.85 26.23 6.90
C ASP A 121 8.52 26.60 6.22
N PRO A 122 7.73 25.61 5.77
CA PRO A 122 6.41 25.83 5.20
C PRO A 122 5.46 26.62 6.09
N ASP A 123 5.52 26.45 7.41
CA ASP A 123 4.52 27.03 8.32
C ASP A 123 4.63 28.56 8.40
N THR A 124 5.78 29.11 7.99
CA THR A 124 6.02 30.56 7.88
C THR A 124 5.35 31.20 6.66
N VAL A 125 4.86 30.40 5.70
CA VAL A 125 4.25 30.92 4.48
C VAL A 125 2.87 31.52 4.78
N SER A 126 2.74 32.84 4.59
CA SER A 126 1.45 33.53 4.76
C SER A 126 0.42 33.09 3.72
N MET A 127 -0.81 32.83 4.19
CA MET A 127 -1.97 32.51 3.34
C MET A 127 -2.26 33.59 2.28
N GLU A 128 -1.88 34.83 2.52
CA GLU A 128 -2.06 35.96 1.59
C GLU A 128 -1.28 35.76 0.27
N LEU A 129 -0.19 35.00 0.32
CA LEU A 129 0.67 34.71 -0.83
C LEU A 129 0.17 33.52 -1.66
N LEU A 130 -0.75 32.72 -1.10
CA LEU A 130 -1.16 31.45 -1.68
C LEU A 130 -2.28 31.64 -2.70
N ALA A 131 -2.06 31.10 -3.90
CA ALA A 131 -3.05 31.03 -4.96
C ALA A 131 -3.95 29.79 -4.81
N CYS A 132 -5.25 29.96 -5.00
CA CYS A 132 -6.17 28.85 -5.04
C CYS A 132 -5.88 27.95 -6.24
N GLN A 133 -5.61 26.67 -5.99
CA GLN A 133 -5.29 25.69 -7.03
C GLN A 133 -6.46 25.43 -8.00
N ASN A 134 -7.69 25.76 -7.62
CA ASN A 134 -8.87 25.57 -8.45
C ASN A 134 -9.22 26.79 -9.32
N CYS A 135 -9.17 28.02 -8.77
CA CYS A 135 -9.61 29.22 -9.49
C CYS A 135 -8.54 30.32 -9.64
N GLY A 136 -7.32 30.10 -9.14
CA GLY A 136 -6.20 31.04 -9.26
C GLY A 136 -6.29 32.30 -8.39
N THR A 137 -7.37 32.48 -7.62
CA THR A 137 -7.50 33.63 -6.71
C THR A 137 -6.45 33.57 -5.61
N VAL A 138 -5.72 34.67 -5.41
CA VAL A 138 -4.63 34.77 -4.44
C VAL A 138 -5.11 35.41 -3.15
N GLY A 139 -4.70 34.85 -2.01
CA GLY A 139 -4.84 35.45 -0.69
C GLY A 139 -6.27 35.58 -0.14
N LYS A 140 -7.28 35.01 -0.82
CA LYS A 140 -8.69 35.08 -0.39
C LYS A 140 -9.13 33.76 0.25
N TRP A 141 -8.81 33.60 1.52
CA TRP A 141 -9.06 32.39 2.31
C TRP A 141 -9.88 32.72 3.56
N THR A 142 -10.69 31.77 4.05
CA THR A 142 -11.26 31.86 5.40
C THR A 142 -10.18 31.71 6.45
N GLU A 143 -10.48 32.12 7.69
CA GLU A 143 -9.68 31.72 8.85
C GLU A 143 -9.58 30.18 8.93
N PRO A 144 -8.40 29.63 9.28
CA PRO A 144 -8.23 28.20 9.48
C PRO A 144 -9.18 27.66 10.54
N ARG A 145 -9.77 26.51 10.28
CA ARG A 145 -10.58 25.77 11.26
C ARG A 145 -10.07 24.37 11.43
N ASP A 146 -9.99 23.93 12.67
CA ASP A 146 -9.66 22.56 13.02
C ASP A 146 -10.79 21.62 12.59
N PHE A 147 -10.46 20.68 11.71
CA PHE A 147 -11.40 19.65 11.27
C PHE A 147 -10.94 18.28 11.74
N ASN A 148 -11.72 17.65 12.64
CA ASN A 148 -11.41 16.30 13.10
C ASN A 148 -11.54 15.29 11.95
N MET A 149 -10.46 14.57 11.70
CA MET A 149 -10.35 13.67 10.55
C MET A 149 -10.95 12.28 10.81
N MET A 150 -11.45 11.99 12.02
CA MET A 150 -12.11 10.73 12.30
C MET A 150 -13.55 10.70 11.78
N LEU A 151 -13.93 9.58 11.18
CA LEU A 151 -15.32 9.34 10.79
C LEU A 151 -16.14 8.86 12.00
N LYS A 152 -17.21 9.59 12.29
CA LYS A 152 -18.16 9.28 13.36
C LYS A 152 -19.22 8.28 12.89
N THR A 153 -19.65 7.44 13.81
CA THR A 153 -20.81 6.55 13.66
C THR A 153 -21.57 6.46 14.99
N TYR A 154 -22.76 5.87 14.99
CA TYR A 154 -23.56 5.67 16.18
C TYR A 154 -23.94 4.20 16.31
N LEU A 155 -23.66 3.63 17.48
CA LEU A 155 -24.10 2.29 17.85
C LEU A 155 -25.40 2.38 18.65
N GLY A 156 -26.40 1.59 18.26
CA GLY A 156 -27.70 1.54 18.90
C GLY A 156 -28.84 2.01 17.99
N PRO A 157 -30.10 1.85 18.44
CA PRO A 157 -31.28 2.15 17.63
C PRO A 157 -31.55 3.65 17.46
N ILE A 158 -30.91 4.50 18.29
CA ILE A 158 -31.10 5.95 18.30
C ILE A 158 -29.71 6.60 18.29
N GLU A 159 -29.52 7.56 17.38
CA GLU A 159 -28.33 8.42 17.37
C GLU A 159 -28.30 9.24 18.66
N SER A 160 -27.32 8.95 19.52
CA SER A 160 -27.12 9.59 20.82
C SER A 160 -25.63 9.76 21.11
N GLU A 161 -25.29 10.72 21.96
CA GLU A 161 -23.89 10.94 22.39
C GLU A 161 -23.28 9.70 23.06
N ASP A 162 -24.07 8.94 23.82
CA ASP A 162 -23.64 7.68 24.45
C ASP A 162 -23.39 6.57 23.41
N GLY A 163 -24.14 6.60 22.30
CA GLY A 163 -23.93 5.71 21.16
C GLY A 163 -22.80 6.14 20.22
N MET A 164 -22.22 7.33 20.38
CA MET A 164 -21.22 7.86 19.44
C MET A 164 -19.90 7.06 19.49
N HIS A 165 -19.51 6.54 18.34
CA HIS A 165 -18.26 5.81 18.11
C HIS A 165 -17.54 6.35 16.87
N TYR A 166 -16.34 5.83 16.63
CA TYR A 166 -15.53 6.21 15.48
C TYR A 166 -15.12 4.97 14.70
N LEU A 167 -14.99 5.13 13.38
CA LEU A 167 -14.21 4.20 12.57
C LEU A 167 -12.73 4.53 12.80
N ARG A 168 -11.93 3.52 13.13
CA ARG A 168 -10.52 3.73 13.49
C ARG A 168 -9.72 4.48 12.39
N PRO A 169 -8.96 5.53 12.74
CA PRO A 169 -8.08 6.25 11.81
C PRO A 169 -6.71 5.59 11.59
N GLU A 170 -6.38 4.63 12.45
CA GLU A 170 -5.18 3.79 12.45
C GLU A 170 -5.50 2.42 13.08
N THR A 171 -4.60 1.44 12.92
CA THR A 171 -4.82 0.09 13.46
C THR A 171 -4.06 -0.16 14.78
N ALA A 172 -2.98 0.60 15.04
CA ALA A 172 -2.11 0.56 16.22
C ALA A 172 -2.87 0.50 17.57
N GLN A 173 -3.91 1.31 17.74
CA GLN A 173 -4.66 1.35 19.01
C GLN A 173 -5.27 0.01 19.41
N GLY A 174 -5.67 -0.83 18.43
CA GLY A 174 -6.17 -2.17 18.69
C GLY A 174 -5.09 -3.12 19.23
N ILE A 175 -3.82 -2.87 18.88
CA ILE A 175 -2.66 -3.60 19.37
C ILE A 175 -2.38 -3.20 20.83
N PHE A 176 -2.30 -1.90 21.12
CA PHE A 176 -1.98 -1.40 22.47
C PHE A 176 -2.98 -1.90 23.52
N VAL A 177 -4.28 -1.83 23.24
CA VAL A 177 -5.31 -2.30 24.19
C VAL A 177 -5.30 -3.82 24.39
N ASN A 178 -4.65 -4.58 23.49
CA ASN A 178 -4.48 -6.03 23.61
C ASN A 178 -3.08 -6.46 24.03
N PHE A 179 -2.17 -5.54 24.33
CA PHE A 179 -0.78 -5.83 24.70
C PHE A 179 -0.67 -6.91 25.78
N ALA A 180 -1.36 -6.74 26.90
CA ALA A 180 -1.29 -7.68 28.03
C ALA A 180 -1.86 -9.07 27.67
N ASN A 181 -2.97 -9.11 26.90
CA ASN A 181 -3.57 -10.36 26.44
C ASN A 181 -2.61 -11.12 25.53
N VAL A 182 -2.02 -10.45 24.55
CA VAL A 182 -1.12 -11.06 23.58
C VAL A 182 0.18 -11.49 24.23
N MET A 183 0.82 -10.63 25.03
CA MET A 183 2.04 -10.96 25.77
C MET A 183 1.87 -12.24 26.59
N THR A 184 0.75 -12.34 27.31
CA THR A 184 0.43 -13.50 28.17
C THR A 184 0.15 -14.76 27.36
N THR A 185 -0.75 -14.68 26.37
CA THR A 185 -1.24 -15.87 25.65
C THR A 185 -0.25 -16.39 24.62
N ALA A 186 0.48 -15.49 23.94
CA ALA A 186 1.55 -15.85 23.01
C ALA A 186 2.90 -16.12 23.70
N ARG A 187 2.96 -15.95 25.03
CA ARG A 187 4.15 -16.17 25.87
C ARG A 187 5.38 -15.38 25.38
N LYS A 188 5.14 -14.15 24.91
CA LYS A 188 6.18 -13.24 24.45
C LYS A 188 6.73 -12.40 25.60
N LYS A 189 7.95 -11.91 25.41
CA LYS A 189 8.66 -11.00 26.33
C LYS A 189 9.40 -9.98 25.47
N PRO A 190 9.49 -8.70 25.87
CA PRO A 190 10.32 -7.73 25.14
C PRO A 190 11.77 -8.24 24.97
N PRO A 191 12.40 -8.04 23.79
CA PRO A 191 11.82 -7.45 22.59
C PRO A 191 10.85 -8.40 21.85
N PHE A 192 9.64 -7.93 21.51
CA PHE A 192 8.70 -8.66 20.66
C PHE A 192 7.74 -7.69 19.98
N GLY A 193 7.12 -8.10 18.86
CA GLY A 193 6.14 -7.30 18.16
C GLY A 193 4.76 -7.93 18.04
N ILE A 194 3.77 -7.07 17.78
CA ILE A 194 2.42 -7.46 17.40
C ILE A 194 2.10 -6.75 16.09
N ALA A 195 1.75 -7.53 15.07
CA ALA A 195 1.48 -7.03 13.73
C ALA A 195 -0.01 -7.17 13.39
N GLN A 196 -0.53 -6.22 12.61
CA GLN A 196 -1.91 -6.21 12.16
C GLN A 196 -2.01 -5.64 10.75
N ILE A 197 -2.90 -6.23 9.96
CA ILE A 197 -3.33 -5.67 8.68
C ILE A 197 -4.82 -5.41 8.78
N GLY A 198 -5.26 -4.21 8.43
CA GLY A 198 -6.68 -3.93 8.44
C GLY A 198 -7.06 -2.57 7.88
N LYS A 199 -8.38 -2.34 7.80
CA LYS A 199 -8.93 -1.07 7.30
C LYS A 199 -8.78 0.05 8.31
N SER A 200 -8.54 1.24 7.81
CA SER A 200 -8.52 2.51 8.54
C SER A 200 -9.21 3.59 7.72
N PHE A 201 -9.70 4.60 8.43
CA PHE A 201 -10.58 5.61 7.87
C PHE A 201 -10.16 7.01 8.26
N ARG A 202 -9.91 7.85 7.25
CA ARG A 202 -9.61 9.28 7.47
C ARG A 202 -10.55 10.10 6.61
N ASN A 203 -11.14 11.14 7.17
CA ASN A 203 -12.12 11.99 6.50
C ASN A 203 -11.43 13.00 5.56
N GLU A 204 -10.62 12.47 4.65
CA GLU A 204 -9.78 13.22 3.73
C GLU A 204 -10.60 14.21 2.90
N ILE A 205 -10.10 15.44 2.86
CA ILE A 205 -10.78 16.58 2.25
C ILE A 205 -10.20 16.85 0.86
N THR A 206 -8.91 16.58 0.66
CA THR A 206 -8.21 16.91 -0.58
C THR A 206 -8.21 15.71 -1.53
N PRO A 207 -8.97 15.76 -2.64
CA PRO A 207 -8.89 14.72 -3.68
C PRO A 207 -7.59 14.89 -4.48
N GLY A 208 -6.95 13.78 -4.87
CA GLY A 208 -5.82 13.84 -5.81
C GLY A 208 -4.97 12.58 -5.86
N ASN A 209 -4.15 12.47 -6.92
CA ASN A 209 -3.08 11.47 -7.07
C ASN A 209 -3.55 10.00 -7.04
N PHE A 210 -4.61 9.69 -7.79
CA PHE A 210 -5.13 8.31 -7.93
C PHE A 210 -5.50 7.70 -6.56
N ILE A 211 -4.91 6.57 -6.18
CA ILE A 211 -5.19 5.88 -4.90
C ILE A 211 -4.31 6.37 -3.74
N PHE A 212 -3.48 7.41 -3.94
CA PHE A 212 -2.56 7.87 -2.91
C PHE A 212 -3.27 8.46 -1.68
N ARG A 213 -4.38 9.19 -1.90
CA ARG A 213 -5.21 9.80 -0.85
C ARG A 213 -6.63 9.28 -0.93
N THR A 214 -7.01 8.50 0.07
CA THR A 214 -8.31 7.82 0.12
C THR A 214 -8.92 7.94 1.51
N ARG A 215 -10.25 7.87 1.59
CA ARG A 215 -10.96 7.93 2.88
C ARG A 215 -11.02 6.60 3.60
N GLU A 216 -10.96 5.53 2.84
CA GLU A 216 -10.87 4.16 3.31
C GLU A 216 -9.64 3.54 2.67
N PHE A 217 -8.74 3.02 3.51
CA PHE A 217 -7.53 2.34 3.07
C PHE A 217 -7.21 1.21 4.03
N GLU A 218 -6.22 0.40 3.66
CA GLU A 218 -5.67 -0.63 4.53
C GLU A 218 -4.25 -0.25 4.92
N GLN A 219 -3.93 -0.51 6.18
CA GLN A 219 -2.58 -0.35 6.72
C GLN A 219 -2.03 -1.71 7.13
N MET A 220 -0.71 -1.79 7.15
CA MET A 220 0.05 -2.91 7.66
C MET A 220 0.99 -2.32 8.73
N GLU A 221 0.60 -2.47 9.99
CA GLU A 221 1.27 -1.84 11.13
C GLU A 221 1.80 -2.91 12.08
N MET A 222 2.92 -2.61 12.72
CA MET A 222 3.53 -3.49 13.70
C MET A 222 4.06 -2.67 14.87
N GLU A 223 3.66 -3.02 16.09
CA GLU A 223 4.17 -2.39 17.30
C GLU A 223 5.23 -3.30 17.91
N PHE A 224 6.49 -2.86 17.89
CA PHE A 224 7.63 -3.60 18.45
C PHE A 224 7.97 -3.06 19.85
N PHE A 225 7.65 -3.86 20.87
CA PHE A 225 7.83 -3.54 22.27
C PHE A 225 9.24 -3.87 22.72
N VAL A 226 10.00 -2.88 23.18
CA VAL A 226 11.42 -2.99 23.54
C VAL A 226 11.69 -2.43 24.93
N LYS A 227 12.83 -2.81 25.52
CA LYS A 227 13.27 -2.23 26.79
C LYS A 227 13.72 -0.77 26.56
N PRO A 228 13.33 0.19 27.42
CA PRO A 228 13.84 1.56 27.33
C PRO A 228 15.38 1.58 27.36
N GLY A 229 16.00 2.32 26.44
CA GLY A 229 17.46 2.37 26.27
C GLY A 229 17.99 1.48 25.13
N GLU A 230 17.20 0.53 24.63
CA GLU A 230 17.51 -0.26 23.43
C GLU A 230 16.78 0.25 22.18
N ASP A 231 15.85 1.19 22.35
CA ASP A 231 14.91 1.67 21.34
C ASP A 231 15.57 2.31 20.12
N ALA A 232 16.68 3.04 20.29
CA ALA A 232 17.40 3.65 19.18
C ALA A 232 18.01 2.61 18.21
N GLU A 233 18.53 1.50 18.73
CA GLU A 233 19.09 0.42 17.90
C GLU A 233 17.97 -0.31 17.14
N TRP A 234 16.85 -0.57 17.81
CA TRP A 234 15.69 -1.19 17.18
C TRP A 234 15.01 -0.28 16.15
N HIS A 235 14.97 1.03 16.39
CA HIS A 235 14.45 2.01 15.43
C HIS A 235 15.24 1.95 14.11
N LYS A 236 16.57 2.00 14.21
CA LYS A 236 17.46 1.87 13.05
C LYS A 236 17.30 0.52 12.35
N TYR A 237 17.26 -0.58 13.11
CA TYR A 237 17.05 -1.93 12.57
C TYR A 237 15.76 -2.02 11.74
N TRP A 238 14.66 -1.44 12.23
CA TRP A 238 13.38 -1.48 11.53
C TRP A 238 13.39 -0.61 10.29
N ILE A 239 14.01 0.59 10.31
CA ILE A 239 14.17 1.41 9.10
C ILE A 239 14.87 0.62 7.98
N GLU A 240 16.00 -0.02 8.29
CA GLU A 240 16.78 -0.81 7.31
C GLU A 240 16.01 -2.05 6.82
N THR A 241 15.35 -2.76 7.74
CA THR A 241 14.55 -3.96 7.44
C THR A 241 13.38 -3.61 6.51
N ARG A 242 12.68 -2.53 6.79
CA ARG A 242 11.51 -2.09 6.02
C ARG A 242 11.90 -1.51 4.67
N PHE A 243 12.97 -0.72 4.60
CA PHE A 243 13.54 -0.26 3.32
C PHE A 243 13.92 -1.44 2.41
N SER A 244 14.57 -2.46 3.00
CA SER A 244 14.99 -3.66 2.28
C SER A 244 13.80 -4.49 1.77
N TRP A 245 12.66 -4.47 2.45
CA TRP A 245 11.46 -5.18 2.00
C TRP A 245 10.93 -4.64 0.68
N TYR A 246 10.96 -3.33 0.47
CA TYR A 246 10.54 -2.70 -0.79
C TYR A 246 11.50 -3.01 -1.94
N THR A 247 12.82 -2.93 -1.70
CA THR A 247 13.83 -3.18 -2.73
C THR A 247 13.95 -4.67 -3.08
N ASP A 248 13.81 -5.56 -2.10
CA ASP A 248 13.74 -7.02 -2.32
C ASP A 248 12.54 -7.39 -3.21
N LEU A 249 11.42 -6.66 -3.10
CA LEU A 249 10.23 -6.85 -3.94
C LEU A 249 10.27 -6.06 -5.25
N GLY A 250 11.44 -5.57 -5.65
CA GLY A 250 11.72 -5.07 -6.99
C GLY A 250 11.53 -3.57 -7.18
N ILE A 251 11.30 -2.77 -6.11
CA ILE A 251 11.36 -1.31 -6.24
C ILE A 251 12.81 -0.88 -6.47
N ASN A 252 13.04 -0.05 -7.49
CA ASN A 252 14.34 0.57 -7.72
C ASN A 252 14.75 1.45 -6.52
N PRO A 253 15.89 1.17 -5.86
CA PRO A 253 16.38 1.99 -4.74
C PRO A 253 16.52 3.48 -5.05
N ASP A 254 16.81 3.86 -6.31
CA ASP A 254 16.93 5.26 -6.74
C ASP A 254 15.59 6.03 -6.66
N ASN A 255 14.46 5.32 -6.58
CA ASN A 255 13.13 5.88 -6.40
C ASN A 255 12.68 5.89 -4.93
N LEU A 256 13.52 5.41 -4.00
CA LEU A 256 13.25 5.42 -2.57
C LEU A 256 14.19 6.39 -1.86
N ARG A 257 13.71 6.99 -0.77
CA ARG A 257 14.55 7.72 0.17
C ARG A 257 14.07 7.51 1.60
N LEU A 258 14.99 7.76 2.54
CA LEU A 258 14.68 7.90 3.95
C LEU A 258 14.57 9.40 4.24
N TYR A 259 13.42 9.83 4.76
CA TYR A 259 13.17 11.20 5.19
C TYR A 259 13.04 11.23 6.72
N GLU A 260 14.08 11.71 7.39
CA GLU A 260 14.05 11.92 8.84
C GLU A 260 13.30 13.20 9.17
N HIS A 261 12.31 13.11 10.05
CA HIS A 261 11.54 14.28 10.47
C HIS A 261 12.41 15.23 11.31
N PRO A 262 12.41 16.54 11.03
CA PRO A 262 13.01 17.54 11.92
C PRO A 262 12.40 17.45 13.32
N LYS A 263 13.19 17.73 14.36
CA LYS A 263 12.75 17.62 15.76
C LYS A 263 11.50 18.46 16.06
N GLU A 264 11.36 19.58 15.38
CA GLU A 264 10.25 20.52 15.52
C GLU A 264 8.94 19.99 14.93
N LYS A 265 9.02 19.01 14.01
CA LYS A 265 7.88 18.36 13.35
C LYS A 265 7.48 17.03 13.99
N LEU A 266 8.25 16.53 14.95
CA LEU A 266 7.93 15.29 15.64
C LEU A 266 6.64 15.45 16.44
N SER A 267 5.80 14.41 16.43
CA SER A 267 4.71 14.32 17.38
C SER A 267 5.27 14.37 18.81
N HIS A 268 4.53 14.97 19.75
CA HIS A 268 4.99 15.20 21.13
C HIS A 268 5.45 13.94 21.90
N TYR A 269 5.09 12.75 21.41
CA TYR A 269 5.48 11.44 21.96
C TYR A 269 6.58 10.72 21.16
N SER A 270 7.00 11.24 20.00
CA SER A 270 7.98 10.58 19.15
C SER A 270 9.40 11.02 19.51
N ALA A 271 10.27 10.07 19.86
CA ALA A 271 11.70 10.30 20.00
C ALA A 271 12.41 10.43 18.63
N GLY A 272 11.77 9.97 17.56
CA GLY A 272 12.26 10.07 16.19
C GLY A 272 11.35 9.32 15.22
N THR A 273 11.16 9.89 14.02
CA THR A 273 10.37 9.29 12.95
C THR A 273 11.13 9.40 11.63
N THR A 274 11.19 8.30 10.90
CA THR A 274 11.79 8.23 9.56
C THR A 274 10.77 7.65 8.58
N ASP A 275 10.45 8.42 7.55
CA ASP A 275 9.56 7.97 6.49
C ASP A 275 10.36 7.32 5.36
N ILE A 276 9.88 6.17 4.88
CA ILE A 276 10.29 5.59 3.61
C ILE A 276 9.37 6.19 2.54
N GLU A 277 9.94 7.05 1.69
CA GLU A 277 9.19 7.74 0.65
C GLU A 277 9.54 7.20 -0.74
N TYR A 278 8.55 7.18 -1.63
CA TYR A 278 8.71 6.84 -3.04
C TYR A 278 8.53 8.06 -3.93
N ARG A 279 9.36 8.16 -4.97
CA ARG A 279 9.33 9.24 -5.97
C ARG A 279 8.22 9.00 -7.00
N PHE A 280 6.99 9.35 -6.66
CA PHE A 280 5.83 9.29 -7.57
C PHE A 280 5.86 10.32 -8.71
N GLY A 281 6.61 11.41 -8.55
CA GLY A 281 6.66 12.49 -9.54
C GLY A 281 5.39 13.34 -9.55
N PHE A 282 4.73 13.54 -8.40
CA PHE A 282 3.59 14.46 -8.32
C PHE A 282 4.03 15.91 -8.58
N GLN A 283 3.08 16.74 -9.00
CA GLN A 283 3.32 18.16 -9.19
C GLN A 283 3.54 18.86 -7.83
N GLY A 284 4.60 19.65 -7.70
CA GLY A 284 4.98 20.27 -6.43
C GLY A 284 5.98 19.40 -5.69
N ASN A 285 5.49 18.39 -4.95
CA ASN A 285 6.33 17.42 -4.24
C ASN A 285 6.39 16.09 -5.01
N GLU A 286 7.57 15.72 -5.50
CA GLU A 286 7.73 14.47 -6.25
C GLU A 286 7.72 13.21 -5.37
N TRP A 287 7.85 13.36 -4.05
CA TRP A 287 7.93 12.27 -3.08
C TRP A 287 6.61 12.05 -2.34
N GLY A 288 6.34 10.80 -2.00
CA GLY A 288 5.19 10.42 -1.17
C GLY A 288 5.54 9.26 -0.23
N GLU A 289 5.18 9.43 1.04
CA GLU A 289 5.37 8.47 2.12
C GLU A 289 4.63 7.13 1.86
N LEU A 290 5.38 6.03 1.95
CA LEU A 290 4.86 4.66 1.87
C LEU A 290 4.68 4.03 3.26
N GLU A 291 5.64 4.27 4.14
CA GLU A 291 5.75 3.68 5.46
C GLU A 291 6.51 4.62 6.39
N GLY A 292 5.91 4.96 7.53
CA GLY A 292 6.57 5.68 8.61
C GLY A 292 7.14 4.70 9.63
N VAL A 293 8.39 4.88 10.05
CA VAL A 293 9.01 4.12 11.14
C VAL A 293 9.26 5.06 12.32
N ALA A 294 8.43 4.98 13.35
CA ALA A 294 8.43 5.86 14.51
C ALA A 294 8.95 5.18 15.77
N ASN A 295 9.65 5.92 16.63
CA ASN A 295 9.95 5.54 18.01
C ASN A 295 9.03 6.35 18.94
N ARG A 296 7.98 5.70 19.46
CA ARG A 296 6.90 6.33 20.23
C ARG A 296 7.12 6.32 21.73
N THR A 297 8.29 5.84 22.18
CA THR A 297 8.62 5.68 23.60
C THR A 297 7.55 4.88 24.36
N ASP A 298 7.22 5.23 25.60
CA ASP A 298 6.22 4.54 26.43
C ASP A 298 4.80 5.15 26.32
N PHE A 299 4.61 6.17 25.47
CA PHE A 299 3.40 6.99 25.44
C PHE A 299 2.12 6.18 25.33
N ASP A 300 2.04 5.28 24.35
CA ASP A 300 0.79 4.57 24.05
C ASP A 300 0.35 3.66 25.21
N LEU A 301 1.25 2.82 25.71
CA LEU A 301 0.97 1.91 26.82
C LEU A 301 0.70 2.68 28.13
N LYS A 302 1.49 3.73 28.40
CA LYS A 302 1.31 4.57 29.59
C LYS A 302 -0.05 5.25 29.59
N THR A 303 -0.42 5.87 28.47
CA THR A 303 -1.67 6.62 28.35
C THR A 303 -2.88 5.71 28.49
N HIS A 304 -2.88 4.52 27.87
CA HIS A 304 -3.94 3.54 28.07
C HIS A 304 -3.97 2.98 29.49
N SER A 305 -2.81 2.79 30.13
CA SER A 305 -2.73 2.32 31.51
C SER A 305 -3.36 3.34 32.48
N GLU A 306 -3.06 4.63 32.31
CA GLU A 306 -3.61 5.73 33.11
C GLU A 306 -5.14 5.88 32.93
N HIS A 307 -5.63 5.79 31.70
CA HIS A 307 -7.07 5.98 31.41
C HIS A 307 -7.93 4.75 31.76
N SER A 308 -7.39 3.54 31.62
CA SER A 308 -8.13 2.30 31.88
C SER A 308 -7.98 1.78 33.32
N GLY A 309 -6.93 2.18 34.03
CA GLY A 309 -6.55 1.62 35.33
C GLY A 309 -5.93 0.23 35.26
N THR A 310 -5.70 -0.32 34.06
CA THR A 310 -5.03 -1.62 33.85
C THR A 310 -3.53 -1.42 33.72
N GLU A 311 -2.72 -2.19 34.43
CA GLU A 311 -1.25 -2.09 34.33
C GLU A 311 -0.75 -2.70 33.01
N LEU A 312 -0.21 -1.85 32.12
CA LEU A 312 0.39 -2.26 30.84
C LEU A 312 1.93 -2.18 30.90
N SER A 313 2.52 -2.83 31.91
CA SER A 313 3.97 -2.91 32.11
C SER A 313 4.49 -4.35 32.01
N PHE A 314 5.80 -4.48 31.82
CA PHE A 314 6.50 -5.76 31.85
C PHE A 314 7.40 -5.86 33.09
N PHE A 315 7.44 -7.05 33.70
CA PHE A 315 8.34 -7.36 34.80
C PHE A 315 9.42 -8.34 34.33
N ASP A 316 10.65 -7.85 34.26
CA ASP A 316 11.81 -8.66 33.90
C ASP A 316 12.38 -9.35 35.14
N GLN A 317 12.21 -10.68 35.21
CA GLN A 317 12.71 -11.49 36.31
C GLN A 317 14.24 -11.56 36.36
N THR A 318 14.92 -11.29 35.23
CA THR A 318 16.38 -11.35 35.13
C THR A 318 17.03 -10.16 35.82
N THR A 319 16.48 -8.96 35.59
CA THR A 319 16.96 -7.73 36.22
C THR A 319 16.17 -7.35 37.49
N ASN A 320 15.06 -8.04 37.75
CA ASN A 320 14.12 -7.75 38.84
C ASN A 320 13.54 -6.32 38.74
N GLU A 321 13.30 -5.85 37.52
CA GLU A 321 12.81 -4.51 37.20
C GLU A 321 11.44 -4.57 36.53
N ARG A 322 10.62 -3.55 36.81
CA ARG A 322 9.36 -3.30 36.11
C ARG A 322 9.49 -2.06 35.27
N TYR A 323 9.09 -2.13 34.01
CA TYR A 323 9.11 -1.01 33.09
C TYR A 323 7.94 -1.06 32.12
N ILE A 324 7.56 0.09 31.58
CA ILE A 324 6.65 0.18 30.43
C ILE A 324 7.52 0.06 29.17
N PRO A 325 7.30 -0.94 28.31
CA PRO A 325 8.08 -1.08 27.09
C PRO A 325 7.97 0.16 26.20
N TYR A 326 9.06 0.52 25.55
CA TYR A 326 9.04 1.49 24.46
C TYR A 326 8.52 0.82 23.18
N VAL A 327 7.97 1.61 22.26
CA VAL A 327 7.37 1.09 21.03
C VAL A 327 8.08 1.64 19.81
N ILE A 328 8.55 0.74 18.94
CA ILE A 328 8.95 1.06 17.57
C ILE A 328 7.82 0.62 16.63
N GLU A 329 7.29 1.57 15.86
CA GLU A 329 6.14 1.38 14.97
C GLU A 329 6.57 1.54 13.51
N PRO A 330 6.69 0.45 12.74
CA PRO A 330 6.58 0.48 11.30
C PRO A 330 5.12 0.47 10.84
N ALA A 331 4.68 1.55 10.20
CA ALA A 331 3.30 1.74 9.73
C ALA A 331 3.25 1.96 8.21
N ALA A 332 2.99 0.88 7.46
CA ALA A 332 2.92 0.93 6.00
C ALA A 332 1.50 1.12 5.48
N GLY A 333 1.32 1.99 4.48
CA GLY A 333 0.08 2.08 3.71
C GLY A 333 0.05 1.01 2.61
N LEU A 334 -0.83 0.01 2.72
CA LEU A 334 -0.97 -1.05 1.70
C LEU A 334 -1.36 -0.46 0.34
N THR A 335 -2.32 0.46 0.34
CA THR A 335 -2.79 1.13 -0.88
C THR A 335 -1.68 1.92 -1.57
N ARG A 336 -0.84 2.62 -0.80
CA ARG A 336 0.29 3.38 -1.33
C ARG A 336 1.41 2.47 -1.83
N SER A 337 1.68 1.38 -1.11
CA SER A 337 2.63 0.35 -1.52
C SER A 337 2.21 -0.30 -2.85
N LEU A 338 0.93 -0.65 -3.01
CA LEU A 338 0.39 -1.16 -4.28
C LEU A 338 0.60 -0.16 -5.43
N MET A 339 0.34 1.13 -5.19
CA MET A 339 0.59 2.18 -6.18
C MET A 339 2.07 2.26 -6.55
N ALA A 340 2.97 2.23 -5.56
CA ALA A 340 4.41 2.27 -5.79
C ALA A 340 4.88 1.09 -6.63
N PHE A 341 4.48 -0.15 -6.29
CA PHE A 341 4.82 -1.33 -7.09
C PHE A 341 4.31 -1.26 -8.53
N LEU A 342 3.09 -0.76 -8.76
CA LEU A 342 2.56 -0.56 -10.12
C LEU A 342 3.32 0.52 -10.89
N VAL A 343 3.63 1.64 -10.25
CA VAL A 343 4.35 2.76 -10.87
C VAL A 343 5.78 2.37 -11.18
N ASP A 344 6.46 1.68 -10.27
CA ASP A 344 7.85 1.28 -10.46
C ASP A 344 7.99 0.20 -11.55
N ALA A 345 7.13 -0.83 -11.49
CA ALA A 345 7.13 -1.93 -12.44
C ALA A 345 6.71 -1.53 -13.87
N TYR A 346 6.02 -0.39 -14.05
CA TYR A 346 5.59 0.06 -15.37
C TYR A 346 6.78 0.41 -16.26
N ALA A 347 6.86 -0.29 -17.40
CA ALA A 347 7.82 -0.03 -18.46
C ALA A 347 7.15 -0.13 -19.85
N GLU A 348 7.75 0.56 -20.81
CA GLU A 348 7.48 0.38 -22.23
C GLU A 348 8.77 -0.05 -22.93
N ASP A 349 8.71 -1.12 -23.73
CA ASP A 349 9.82 -1.59 -24.55
C ASP A 349 9.34 -2.02 -25.94
N GLU A 350 10.25 -2.57 -26.75
CA GLU A 350 9.94 -3.10 -28.08
C GLU A 350 9.89 -4.62 -28.05
N ALA A 351 8.87 -5.19 -28.71
CA ALA A 351 8.78 -6.64 -28.86
C ALA A 351 8.36 -7.03 -30.28
N PRO A 352 8.82 -8.18 -30.80
CA PRO A 352 8.52 -8.60 -32.16
C PRO A 352 7.03 -8.71 -32.44
N ASN A 353 6.65 -8.41 -33.69
CA ASN A 353 5.31 -8.54 -34.20
C ASN A 353 5.22 -9.65 -35.27
N ALA A 354 4.01 -10.10 -35.54
CA ALA A 354 3.75 -11.21 -36.49
C ALA A 354 4.08 -10.85 -37.96
N LYS A 355 4.45 -9.60 -38.27
CA LYS A 355 4.75 -9.10 -39.61
C LYS A 355 6.25 -8.87 -39.85
N GLY A 356 7.12 -9.27 -38.91
CA GLY A 356 8.57 -9.15 -39.05
C GLY A 356 9.16 -7.80 -38.63
N GLY A 357 8.44 -7.00 -37.83
CA GLY A 357 8.93 -5.77 -37.20
C GLY A 357 8.77 -5.80 -35.68
N VAL A 358 8.89 -4.64 -35.03
CA VAL A 358 8.67 -4.47 -33.59
C VAL A 358 7.46 -3.58 -33.31
N ASP A 359 6.71 -3.91 -32.27
CA ASP A 359 5.63 -3.08 -31.73
C ASP A 359 5.96 -2.69 -30.29
N THR A 360 5.63 -1.46 -29.90
CA THR A 360 5.70 -1.02 -28.51
C THR A 360 4.90 -1.95 -27.61
N ARG A 361 5.51 -2.35 -26.50
CA ARG A 361 4.95 -3.22 -25.48
C ARG A 361 4.85 -2.45 -24.18
N THR A 362 3.66 -2.37 -23.62
CA THR A 362 3.51 -2.05 -22.19
C THR A 362 3.70 -3.34 -21.39
N VAL A 363 4.55 -3.29 -20.36
CA VAL A 363 4.80 -4.42 -19.46
C VAL A 363 4.84 -3.94 -18.01
N LEU A 364 4.21 -4.70 -17.11
CA LEU A 364 4.39 -4.55 -15.67
C LEU A 364 5.45 -5.55 -15.20
N ARG A 365 6.66 -5.07 -14.92
CA ARG A 365 7.78 -5.88 -14.41
C ARG A 365 7.67 -6.16 -12.91
N LEU A 366 6.48 -6.58 -12.46
CA LEU A 366 6.24 -6.92 -11.05
C LEU A 366 7.13 -8.09 -10.63
N ASP A 367 7.62 -8.05 -9.39
CA ASP A 367 8.21 -9.25 -8.78
C ASP A 367 7.21 -10.41 -8.87
N ARG A 368 7.70 -11.61 -9.18
CA ARG A 368 6.86 -12.80 -9.40
C ARG A 368 6.00 -13.14 -8.17
N ARG A 369 6.47 -12.79 -6.97
CA ARG A 369 5.74 -12.92 -5.70
C ARG A 369 4.55 -11.98 -5.61
N LEU A 370 4.60 -10.83 -6.26
CA LEU A 370 3.50 -9.85 -6.26
C LEU A 370 2.53 -10.04 -7.42
N ALA A 371 2.98 -10.58 -8.55
CA ALA A 371 2.18 -10.70 -9.77
C ALA A 371 0.79 -11.34 -9.50
N PRO A 372 -0.32 -10.70 -9.92
CA PRO A 372 -1.67 -11.16 -9.61
C PRO A 372 -1.98 -12.51 -10.25
N VAL A 373 -1.46 -12.74 -11.46
CA VAL A 373 -1.51 -14.02 -12.18
C VAL A 373 -0.10 -14.57 -12.27
N LYS A 374 0.11 -15.81 -11.84
CA LYS A 374 1.45 -16.42 -11.81
C LYS A 374 1.81 -17.08 -13.14
N ALA A 375 0.81 -17.67 -13.80
CA ALA A 375 0.96 -18.24 -15.13
C ALA A 375 -0.31 -18.08 -15.97
N ALA A 376 -0.16 -18.01 -17.29
CA ALA A 376 -1.27 -18.05 -18.23
C ALA A 376 -1.11 -19.22 -19.20
N VAL A 377 -2.13 -20.05 -19.36
CA VAL A 377 -2.11 -21.18 -20.30
C VAL A 377 -2.88 -20.80 -21.57
N LEU A 378 -2.17 -20.82 -22.70
CA LEU A 378 -2.62 -20.23 -23.96
C LEU A 378 -2.51 -21.26 -25.11
N PRO A 379 -3.61 -21.81 -25.63
CA PRO A 379 -3.52 -22.69 -26.80
C PRO A 379 -3.10 -21.90 -28.04
N LEU A 380 -2.26 -22.42 -28.93
CA LEU A 380 -1.73 -21.68 -30.09
C LEU A 380 -2.86 -21.08 -30.95
N SER A 381 -3.95 -21.82 -31.10
CA SER A 381 -5.19 -21.36 -31.73
C SER A 381 -6.41 -21.94 -31.03
N ARG A 382 -7.60 -21.40 -31.31
CA ARG A 382 -8.86 -21.98 -30.84
C ARG A 382 -9.21 -23.19 -31.71
N ASN A 383 -8.65 -24.33 -31.33
CA ASN A 383 -8.77 -25.59 -32.05
C ASN A 383 -9.31 -26.68 -31.09
N ALA A 384 -10.14 -27.59 -31.61
CA ALA A 384 -10.82 -28.63 -30.83
C ALA A 384 -9.87 -29.61 -30.14
N ASP A 385 -8.66 -29.78 -30.67
CA ASP A 385 -7.65 -30.70 -30.14
C ASP A 385 -6.73 -30.01 -29.11
N LEU A 386 -6.44 -28.71 -29.30
CA LEU A 386 -5.57 -27.94 -28.41
C LEU A 386 -6.29 -27.41 -27.16
N THR A 387 -7.51 -26.91 -27.33
CA THR A 387 -8.24 -26.21 -26.25
C THR A 387 -8.50 -27.11 -25.04
N PRO A 388 -8.94 -28.38 -25.17
CA PRO A 388 -9.12 -29.27 -24.02
C PRO A 388 -7.81 -29.49 -23.26
N LYS A 389 -6.72 -29.81 -23.95
CA LYS A 389 -5.40 -30.04 -23.35
C LYS A 389 -4.90 -28.82 -22.57
N ALA A 390 -5.07 -27.62 -23.13
CA ALA A 390 -4.72 -26.37 -22.47
C ALA A 390 -5.60 -26.07 -21.25
N LYS A 391 -6.90 -26.39 -21.30
CA LYS A 391 -7.80 -26.25 -20.15
C LYS A 391 -7.46 -27.23 -19.03
N ASP A 392 -7.11 -28.47 -19.36
CA ASP A 392 -6.71 -29.49 -18.40
C ASP A 392 -5.43 -29.06 -17.67
N LEU A 393 -4.42 -28.59 -18.42
CA LEU A 393 -3.20 -28.05 -17.84
C LEU A 393 -3.49 -26.83 -16.95
N ALA A 394 -4.32 -25.90 -17.40
CA ALA A 394 -4.71 -24.75 -16.59
C ALA A 394 -5.42 -25.18 -15.29
N ALA A 395 -6.34 -26.15 -15.38
CA ALA A 395 -7.03 -26.70 -14.21
C ALA A 395 -6.07 -27.40 -13.24
N GLN A 396 -5.08 -28.13 -13.74
CA GLN A 396 -4.03 -28.71 -12.91
C GLN A 396 -3.26 -27.63 -12.15
N LEU A 397 -2.76 -26.61 -12.84
CA LEU A 397 -1.91 -25.57 -12.25
C LEU A 397 -2.68 -24.66 -11.28
N ARG A 398 -3.99 -24.46 -11.50
CA ARG A 398 -4.87 -23.70 -10.59
C ARG A 398 -4.96 -24.27 -9.17
N ARG A 399 -4.56 -25.51 -8.96
CA ARG A 399 -4.50 -26.11 -7.62
C ARG A 399 -3.46 -25.44 -6.72
N ASN A 400 -2.43 -24.82 -7.31
CA ASN A 400 -1.31 -24.23 -6.57
C ASN A 400 -1.16 -22.73 -6.80
N TRP A 401 -1.59 -22.20 -7.95
CA TRP A 401 -1.38 -20.79 -8.31
C TRP A 401 -2.61 -20.15 -8.94
N ASN A 402 -2.68 -18.81 -8.91
CA ASN A 402 -3.63 -18.09 -9.74
C ASN A 402 -3.18 -18.17 -11.22
N VAL A 403 -4.02 -18.80 -12.04
CA VAL A 403 -3.71 -19.11 -13.45
C VAL A 403 -4.84 -18.67 -14.37
N GLU A 404 -4.49 -17.91 -15.40
CA GLU A 404 -5.42 -17.53 -16.46
C GLU A 404 -5.41 -18.52 -17.62
N PHE A 405 -6.56 -18.63 -18.29
CA PHE A 405 -6.68 -19.33 -19.58
C PHE A 405 -7.28 -18.35 -20.58
N ASP A 406 -6.72 -18.30 -21.79
CA ASP A 406 -7.19 -17.40 -22.83
C ASP A 406 -6.94 -17.99 -24.22
N ASP A 407 -8.01 -18.19 -25.00
CA ASP A 407 -8.00 -18.66 -26.40
C ASP A 407 -8.45 -17.59 -27.41
N ALA A 408 -8.65 -16.35 -26.95
CA ALA A 408 -9.22 -15.28 -27.76
C ALA A 408 -8.15 -14.54 -28.59
N GLY A 409 -8.19 -14.71 -29.90
CA GLY A 409 -7.31 -13.99 -30.83
C GLY A 409 -5.89 -14.58 -30.92
N ALA A 410 -5.03 -13.92 -31.70
CA ALA A 410 -3.68 -14.41 -31.99
C ALA A 410 -2.81 -14.52 -30.72
N ILE A 411 -1.91 -15.52 -30.68
CA ILE A 411 -1.04 -15.79 -29.52
C ILE A 411 -0.23 -14.56 -29.08
N GLY A 412 0.29 -13.78 -30.03
CA GLY A 412 1.00 -12.54 -29.72
C GLY A 412 0.15 -11.52 -28.97
N ARG A 413 -1.14 -11.38 -29.31
CA ARG A 413 -2.06 -10.48 -28.58
C ARG A 413 -2.34 -10.97 -27.17
N ARG A 414 -2.37 -12.29 -26.96
CA ARG A 414 -2.53 -12.90 -25.64
C ARG A 414 -1.32 -12.68 -24.77
N TYR A 415 -0.10 -12.86 -25.30
CA TYR A 415 1.13 -12.47 -24.58
C TYR A 415 1.12 -10.99 -24.19
N ARG A 416 0.71 -10.07 -25.08
CA ARG A 416 0.63 -8.64 -24.74
C ARG A 416 -0.35 -8.35 -23.59
N ARG A 417 -1.52 -9.02 -23.57
CA ARG A 417 -2.46 -8.90 -22.44
C ARG A 417 -1.83 -9.32 -21.12
N GLN A 418 -1.06 -10.41 -21.13
CA GLN A 418 -0.39 -10.96 -19.95
C GLN A 418 0.80 -10.10 -19.49
N ASP A 419 1.59 -9.59 -20.44
CA ASP A 419 2.70 -8.66 -20.17
C ASP A 419 2.17 -7.36 -19.50
N GLU A 420 1.04 -6.82 -19.98
CA GLU A 420 0.39 -5.63 -19.43
C GLU A 420 -0.12 -5.77 -17.98
N ILE A 421 -0.34 -7.00 -17.51
CA ILE A 421 -0.79 -7.29 -16.14
C ILE A 421 0.32 -7.93 -15.28
N GLY A 422 1.50 -8.08 -15.87
CA GLY A 422 2.71 -8.54 -15.18
C GLY A 422 2.78 -10.04 -14.93
N THR A 423 2.04 -10.87 -15.67
CA THR A 423 2.09 -12.33 -15.54
C THR A 423 3.50 -12.85 -15.88
N PRO A 424 4.21 -13.52 -14.95
CA PRO A 424 5.60 -13.94 -15.16
C PRO A 424 5.78 -14.98 -16.26
N PHE A 425 4.84 -15.94 -16.38
CA PHE A 425 4.97 -17.08 -17.28
C PHE A 425 3.75 -17.26 -18.17
N CYS A 426 3.96 -17.34 -19.49
CA CYS A 426 2.92 -17.77 -20.43
C CYS A 426 3.27 -19.14 -20.99
N ILE A 427 2.36 -20.10 -20.88
CA ILE A 427 2.54 -21.49 -21.28
C ILE A 427 1.72 -21.73 -22.53
N THR A 428 2.37 -22.04 -23.65
CA THR A 428 1.73 -22.24 -24.92
C THR A 428 1.59 -23.72 -25.25
N VAL A 429 0.36 -24.11 -25.57
CA VAL A 429 0.00 -25.46 -26.05
C VAL A 429 -0.20 -25.39 -27.56
N ASP A 430 0.74 -25.94 -28.32
CA ASP A 430 0.77 -25.95 -29.79
C ASP A 430 0.46 -27.34 -30.37
N PHE A 431 0.45 -27.46 -31.70
CA PHE A 431 0.17 -28.75 -32.36
C PHE A 431 1.22 -29.81 -32.05
N ASP A 432 2.49 -29.42 -31.94
CA ASP A 432 3.58 -30.33 -31.56
C ASP A 432 3.34 -30.92 -30.16
N THR A 433 2.65 -30.20 -29.27
CA THR A 433 2.27 -30.69 -27.92
C THR A 433 1.47 -32.00 -27.98
N LEU A 434 0.68 -32.20 -29.04
CA LEU A 434 -0.14 -33.40 -29.19
C LEU A 434 0.74 -34.65 -29.42
N ASP A 435 1.89 -34.45 -30.05
CA ASP A 435 2.83 -35.52 -30.40
C ASP A 435 3.93 -35.68 -29.34
N ASP A 436 4.57 -34.60 -28.91
CA ASP A 436 5.76 -34.61 -28.05
C ASP A 436 5.46 -34.52 -26.54
N GLN A 437 4.19 -34.28 -26.17
CA GLN A 437 3.75 -34.05 -24.78
C GLN A 437 4.56 -32.97 -24.05
N ALA A 438 5.01 -31.93 -24.74
CA ALA A 438 5.70 -30.78 -24.18
C ALA A 438 4.97 -29.47 -24.51
N VAL A 439 5.27 -28.42 -23.76
CA VAL A 439 4.71 -27.07 -23.95
C VAL A 439 5.82 -26.04 -23.96
N THR A 440 5.56 -24.88 -24.56
CA THR A 440 6.51 -23.79 -24.60
C THR A 440 6.21 -22.79 -23.50
N ILE A 441 7.12 -22.63 -22.54
CA ILE A 441 7.01 -21.64 -21.46
C ILE A 441 7.78 -20.39 -21.86
N ARG A 442 7.09 -19.24 -21.90
CA ARG A 442 7.67 -17.92 -22.15
C ARG A 442 7.78 -17.13 -20.84
N GLU A 443 8.97 -16.63 -20.55
CA GLU A 443 9.23 -15.72 -19.43
C GLU A 443 8.98 -14.25 -19.84
N ARG A 444 8.29 -13.48 -19.00
CA ARG A 444 7.80 -12.13 -19.31
C ARG A 444 8.91 -11.14 -19.69
N ASP A 445 9.95 -11.08 -18.88
CA ASP A 445 10.91 -9.99 -18.89
C ASP A 445 11.94 -10.13 -20.01
N SER A 446 12.50 -11.33 -20.14
CA SER A 446 13.47 -11.72 -21.16
C SER A 446 12.81 -12.10 -22.50
N MET A 447 11.52 -12.47 -22.47
CA MET A 447 10.81 -13.06 -23.59
C MET A 447 11.37 -14.41 -24.07
N ALA A 448 12.31 -15.00 -23.32
CA ALA A 448 12.89 -16.30 -23.64
C ALA A 448 11.80 -17.37 -23.60
N GLN A 449 11.96 -18.37 -24.47
CA GLN A 449 11.02 -19.49 -24.62
C GLN A 449 11.77 -20.81 -24.43
N GLU A 450 11.20 -21.68 -23.60
CA GLU A 450 11.75 -22.99 -23.29
C GLU A 450 10.70 -24.08 -23.52
N ARG A 451 11.09 -25.18 -24.18
CA ARG A 451 10.21 -26.34 -24.40
C ARG A 451 10.34 -27.29 -23.21
N ILE A 452 9.27 -27.46 -22.45
CA ILE A 452 9.24 -28.22 -21.20
C ILE A 452 8.19 -29.34 -21.31
N ALA A 453 8.55 -30.56 -20.93
CA ALA A 453 7.62 -31.69 -20.88
C ALA A 453 6.43 -31.37 -19.95
N LEU A 454 5.21 -31.74 -20.35
CA LEU A 454 3.96 -31.42 -19.64
C LEU A 454 3.98 -31.85 -18.17
N ASP A 455 4.54 -33.02 -17.89
CA ASP A 455 4.68 -33.59 -16.55
C ASP A 455 5.67 -32.83 -15.65
N LYS A 456 6.54 -31.99 -16.24
CA LYS A 456 7.53 -31.17 -15.53
C LYS A 456 7.10 -29.71 -15.34
N VAL A 457 6.02 -29.26 -15.98
CA VAL A 457 5.58 -27.86 -15.93
C VAL A 457 5.33 -27.38 -14.50
N GLU A 458 4.64 -28.19 -13.70
CA GLU A 458 4.33 -27.86 -12.30
C GLU A 458 5.62 -27.70 -11.47
N GLY A 459 6.57 -28.62 -11.62
CA GLY A 459 7.87 -28.54 -10.94
C GLY A 459 8.71 -27.34 -11.40
N TYR A 460 8.69 -27.04 -12.71
CA TYR A 460 9.35 -25.86 -13.27
C TYR A 460 8.81 -24.57 -12.65
N LEU A 461 7.48 -24.42 -12.62
CA LEU A 461 6.85 -23.24 -12.01
C LEU A 461 7.13 -23.15 -10.50
N ALA A 462 7.07 -24.27 -9.77
CA ALA A 462 7.35 -24.29 -8.35
C ALA A 462 8.76 -23.77 -8.00
N GLN A 463 9.77 -24.12 -8.80
CA GLN A 463 11.14 -23.63 -8.62
C GLN A 463 11.27 -22.11 -8.83
N HIS A 464 10.49 -21.55 -9.76
CA HIS A 464 10.58 -20.15 -10.16
C HIS A 464 9.59 -19.22 -9.46
N LEU A 465 8.62 -19.79 -8.73
CA LEU A 465 7.59 -19.09 -7.97
C LEU A 465 7.71 -19.35 -6.46
N LEU A 466 8.91 -19.70 -5.98
CA LEU A 466 9.14 -19.84 -4.54
C LEU A 466 8.87 -18.51 -3.83
N GLY A 467 8.07 -18.58 -2.78
CA GLY A 467 7.62 -17.42 -2.02
C GLY A 467 6.47 -16.64 -2.64
N SER A 468 5.94 -17.04 -3.81
CA SER A 468 4.82 -16.39 -4.49
C SER A 468 3.44 -16.65 -3.90
#